data_AF-X1URM7-F1
#
_entry.id   AF-X1URM7-F1
#
_cell.length_a   1.000
_cell.length_b   1.000
_cell.length_c   1.000
_cell.angle_alpha   90.00
_cell.angle_beta   90.00
_cell.angle_gamma   90.00
#
_symmetry.space_group_name_H-M   'P 1'
#
loop_
_entity.id
_entity.type
_entity.pdbx_description
1 polymer ?
#
loop_
_entity_poly.entity_id
_entity_poly.type
_entity_poly.pdbx_seq_one_letter_code
_entity_poly.pdbx_strand_id
1 'polypeptide(L)'
;MKKLTRRSFFKRTTAAAIGTMFLPNLFSRSANNKLNIAVIGVGGQGWTNISNALMTTPENQDNIVAFCDVDDVRATRTYEAYPDVKRFKDFRVMFDKMG
;
A
#
# COMPACT_ATOMS: atom_id res chain seq x y z
N MET A 1 -30.94 -16.75 34.31
CA MET A 1 -30.43 -16.64 32.92
C MET A 1 -31.35 -15.71 32.14
N LYS A 2 -30.85 -14.62 31.54
CA LYS A 2 -31.70 -13.72 30.73
C LYS A 2 -32.18 -14.48 29.48
N LYS A 3 -33.49 -14.67 29.31
CA LYS A 3 -34.09 -15.37 28.15
C LYS A 3 -33.78 -14.60 26.86
N LEU A 4 -33.13 -15.26 25.91
CA LEU A 4 -32.97 -14.76 24.55
C LEU A 4 -34.34 -14.81 23.86
N THR A 5 -34.96 -13.65 23.70
CA THR A 5 -36.19 -13.49 22.93
C THR A 5 -35.87 -12.94 21.54
N ARG A 6 -36.67 -13.28 20.52
CA ARG A 6 -36.52 -12.74 19.14
C ARG A 6 -36.35 -11.22 19.12
N ARG A 7 -37.11 -10.50 19.95
CA ARG A 7 -37.03 -9.04 20.11
C ARG A 7 -35.72 -8.58 20.74
N SER A 8 -35.21 -9.30 21.73
CA SER A 8 -33.90 -9.00 22.33
C SER A 8 -32.74 -9.29 21.38
N PHE A 9 -32.86 -10.30 20.52
CA PHE A 9 -31.87 -10.62 19.49
C PHE A 9 -31.82 -9.50 18.45
N PHE A 10 -32.98 -9.10 17.90
CA PHE A 10 -33.04 -8.03 16.91
C PHE A 10 -32.49 -6.71 17.47
N LYS A 11 -32.87 -6.33 18.70
CA LYS A 11 -32.33 -5.13 19.36
C LYS A 11 -30.81 -5.19 19.54
N ARG A 12 -30.27 -6.34 19.90
CA ARG A 12 -28.82 -6.53 20.10
C ARG A 12 -28.06 -6.51 18.77
N THR A 13 -28.57 -7.18 17.75
CA THR A 13 -27.95 -7.22 16.42
C THR A 13 -27.98 -5.84 15.76
N THR A 14 -29.10 -5.12 15.85
CA THR A 14 -29.20 -3.74 15.34
C THR A 14 -28.24 -2.80 16.08
N ALA A 15 -28.16 -2.89 17.41
CA ALA A 15 -27.22 -2.07 18.18
C ALA A 15 -25.75 -2.37 17.84
N ALA A 16 -25.39 -3.65 17.63
CA ALA A 16 -24.05 -4.04 17.22
C ALA A 16 -23.71 -3.54 15.81
N ALA A 17 -24.63 -3.66 14.85
CA ALA A 17 -24.44 -3.19 13.48
C ALA A 17 -24.23 -1.67 13.41
N ILE A 18 -25.03 -0.91 14.18
CA ILE A 18 -24.86 0.55 14.30
C ILE A 18 -23.49 0.85 14.94
N GLY A 19 -23.10 0.14 16.00
CA GLY A 19 -21.79 0.31 16.63
C GLY A 19 -20.61 0.10 15.67
N THR A 20 -20.71 -0.86 14.74
CA THR A 20 -19.65 -1.10 13.74
C THR A 20 -19.56 -0.03 12.64
N MET A 21 -20.66 0.68 12.34
CA MET A 21 -20.64 1.75 11.34
C MET A 21 -19.90 3.01 11.83
N PHE A 22 -19.85 3.23 13.15
CA PHE A 22 -19.19 4.40 13.76
C PHE A 22 -17.75 4.14 14.20
N LEU A 23 -17.19 2.96 13.94
CA LEU A 23 -15.79 2.66 14.21
C LEU A 23 -14.95 3.06 12.98
N PRO A 24 -14.25 4.20 12.99
CA PRO A 24 -13.33 4.54 11.92
C PRO A 24 -12.24 3.47 11.84
N ASN A 25 -11.90 3.06 10.62
CA ASN A 25 -10.74 2.22 10.31
C ASN A 25 -10.80 0.75 10.77
N LEU A 26 -11.98 0.12 10.84
CA LEU A 26 -12.11 -1.33 11.05
C LEU A 26 -11.40 -2.18 9.97
N PHE A 27 -11.26 -1.63 8.76
CA PHE A 27 -10.65 -2.30 7.60
C PHE A 27 -9.56 -1.46 6.91
N SER A 28 -9.27 -0.24 7.37
CA SER A 28 -8.27 0.62 6.74
C SER A 28 -7.01 0.73 7.60
N ARG A 29 -5.85 0.75 6.92
CA ARG A 29 -4.57 1.05 7.55
C ARG A 29 -4.54 2.54 7.89
N SER A 30 -4.15 2.89 9.12
CA SER A 30 -3.95 4.29 9.51
C SER A 30 -3.02 4.99 8.50
N ALA A 31 -3.40 6.18 8.05
CA ALA A 31 -2.61 6.97 7.09
C ALA A 31 -1.18 7.28 7.59
N ASN A 32 -0.96 7.23 8.91
CA ASN A 32 0.37 7.39 9.52
C ASN A 32 1.30 6.17 9.36
N ASN A 33 0.84 5.05 8.80
CA ASN A 33 1.64 3.84 8.65
C ASN A 33 2.21 3.66 7.23
N LYS A 34 2.43 4.73 6.46
CA LYS A 34 3.03 4.64 5.12
C LYS A 34 4.54 4.37 5.21
N LEU A 35 5.03 3.42 4.42
CA LEU A 35 6.45 3.07 4.34
C LEU A 35 7.13 3.82 3.20
N ASN A 36 8.42 4.10 3.35
CA ASN A 36 9.28 4.54 2.25
C ASN A 36 9.91 3.29 1.61
N ILE A 37 9.63 3.07 0.33
CA ILE A 37 10.02 1.86 -0.41
C ILE A 37 10.99 2.23 -1.53
N ALA A 38 12.12 1.53 -1.57
CA ALA A 38 13.03 1.51 -2.71
C ALA A 38 12.89 0.18 -3.46
N VAL A 39 12.89 0.20 -4.79
CA VAL A 39 12.72 -1.00 -5.63
C VAL A 39 13.94 -1.21 -6.52
N ILE A 40 14.50 -2.42 -6.49
CA ILE A 40 15.64 -2.84 -7.33
C ILE A 40 15.11 -3.82 -8.40
N GLY A 41 15.40 -3.56 -9.66
CA GLY A 41 14.85 -4.28 -10.81
C GLY A 41 13.42 -3.81 -11.10
N VAL A 42 13.30 -2.72 -11.87
CA VAL A 42 12.04 -2.04 -12.14
C VAL A 42 11.57 -2.22 -13.59
N GLY A 43 12.32 -2.93 -14.42
CA GLY A 43 11.89 -3.36 -15.76
C GLY A 43 11.12 -4.70 -15.76
N GLY A 44 10.39 -4.98 -16.84
CA GLY A 44 9.74 -6.28 -17.07
C GLY A 44 8.75 -6.68 -15.97
N GLN A 45 9.02 -7.79 -15.26
CA GLN A 45 8.18 -8.23 -14.13
C GLN A 45 8.14 -7.20 -12.99
N GLY A 46 9.23 -6.46 -12.76
CA GLY A 46 9.28 -5.41 -11.74
C GLY A 46 8.19 -4.37 -11.93
N TRP A 47 7.90 -3.97 -13.18
CA TRP A 47 6.77 -3.10 -13.51
C TRP A 47 5.44 -3.70 -13.05
N THR A 48 5.17 -4.97 -13.36
CA THR A 48 3.93 -5.64 -12.97
C THR A 48 3.78 -5.72 -11.45
N ASN A 49 4.86 -5.97 -10.73
CA ASN A 49 4.85 -5.98 -9.27
C ASN A 49 4.54 -4.58 -8.71
N ILE A 50 5.20 -3.54 -9.22
CA ILE A 50 4.94 -2.16 -8.81
C ILE A 50 3.50 -1.76 -9.13
N SER A 51 3.01 -2.06 -10.33
CA SER A 51 1.65 -1.71 -10.75
C SER A 51 0.57 -2.44 -9.95
N ASN A 52 0.80 -3.69 -9.58
CA ASN A 52 -0.21 -4.50 -8.88
C ASN A 52 -0.15 -4.37 -7.36
N ALA A 53 1.04 -4.15 -6.79
CA ALA A 53 1.24 -4.12 -5.34
C ALA A 53 1.25 -2.70 -4.78
N LEU A 54 1.71 -1.70 -5.54
CA LEU A 54 1.92 -0.34 -5.04
C LEU A 54 0.92 0.69 -5.61
N MET A 55 0.16 0.36 -6.66
CA MET A 55 -0.79 1.30 -7.29
C MET A 55 -2.27 1.00 -6.99
N THR A 56 -2.62 -0.22 -6.58
CA THR A 56 -3.98 -0.75 -6.77
C THR A 56 -4.96 -0.45 -5.64
N THR A 57 -4.54 0.13 -4.52
CA THR A 57 -5.45 0.41 -3.39
C THR A 57 -5.13 1.74 -2.71
N PRO A 58 -6.13 2.63 -2.52
CA PRO A 58 -5.95 3.90 -1.78
C PRO A 58 -5.35 3.71 -0.38
N GLU A 59 -5.64 2.57 0.25
CA GLU A 59 -5.09 2.15 1.56
C GLU A 59 -3.64 1.61 1.52
N ASN A 60 -3.06 1.36 0.34
CA ASN A 60 -1.72 0.78 0.14
C ASN A 60 -0.73 1.73 -0.56
N GLN A 61 -1.00 3.03 -0.56
CA GLN A 61 -0.09 4.03 -1.12
C GLN A 61 1.12 4.28 -0.21
N ASP A 62 2.03 3.32 -0.14
CA ASP A 62 3.37 3.53 0.41
C ASP A 62 4.17 4.46 -0.54
N ASN A 63 5.12 5.20 0.02
CA ASN A 63 5.91 6.17 -0.73
C ASN A 63 7.02 5.46 -1.48
N ILE A 64 6.98 5.47 -2.80
CA ILE A 64 8.12 5.00 -3.60
C ILE A 64 9.16 6.12 -3.64
N VAL A 65 10.33 5.88 -3.04
CA VAL A 65 11.37 6.91 -2.86
C VAL A 65 12.58 6.74 -3.77
N ALA A 66 12.82 5.51 -4.26
CA ALA A 66 13.95 5.24 -5.16
C ALA A 66 13.71 4.02 -6.05
N PHE A 67 14.31 4.06 -7.25
CA PHE A 67 14.43 2.94 -8.16
C PHE A 67 15.88 2.65 -8.47
N CYS A 68 16.22 1.36 -8.57
CA CYS A 68 17.52 0.91 -9.02
C CYS A 68 17.36 -0.10 -10.16
N ASP A 69 17.96 0.17 -11.32
CA ASP A 69 18.05 -0.81 -12.41
C ASP A 69 19.34 -0.59 -13.21
N VAL A 70 19.94 -1.68 -13.69
CA VAL A 70 21.12 -1.61 -14.56
C VAL A 70 20.72 -1.39 -16.03
N ASP A 71 19.49 -1.74 -16.40
CA ASP A 71 18.94 -1.62 -17.74
C ASP A 71 17.86 -0.52 -17.80
N ASP A 72 18.32 0.69 -18.13
CA ASP A 72 17.45 1.86 -18.26
C ASP A 72 16.39 1.69 -19.36
N VAL A 73 16.71 0.93 -20.43
CA VAL A 73 15.79 0.71 -21.55
C VAL A 73 14.60 -0.11 -21.09
N ARG A 74 14.84 -1.21 -20.36
CA ARG A 74 13.76 -2.05 -19.80
C ARG A 74 12.97 -1.34 -18.70
N ALA A 75 13.60 -0.41 -17.98
CA ALA A 75 12.99 0.36 -16.91
C ALA A 75 12.20 1.60 -17.38
N THR A 76 12.33 2.00 -18.65
CA THR A 76 11.72 3.22 -19.24
C THR A 76 10.26 3.42 -18.84
N ARG A 77 9.43 2.38 -18.98
CA ARG A 77 8.00 2.44 -18.63
C ARG A 77 7.77 2.85 -17.18
N THR A 78 8.55 2.30 -16.26
CA THR A 78 8.44 2.61 -14.83
C THR A 78 8.93 4.01 -14.53
N TYR A 79 10.00 4.44 -15.20
CA TYR A 79 10.55 5.79 -15.09
C TYR A 79 9.60 6.88 -15.59
N GLU A 80 8.88 6.62 -16.68
CA GLU A 80 7.87 7.54 -17.22
C GLU A 80 6.63 7.62 -16.33
N ALA A 81 6.21 6.50 -15.73
CA ALA A 81 5.10 6.47 -14.80
C ALA A 81 5.39 7.19 -13.46
N TYR A 82 6.67 7.32 -13.10
CA TYR A 82 7.13 7.88 -11.83
C TYR A 82 8.34 8.82 -12.06
N PRO A 83 8.10 9.99 -12.68
CA PRO A 83 9.18 10.91 -13.06
C PRO A 83 9.94 11.47 -11.85
N ASP A 84 9.27 11.62 -10.71
CA ASP A 84 9.82 12.24 -9.51
C ASP A 84 10.61 11.28 -8.60
N VAL A 85 10.59 9.98 -8.90
CA VAL A 85 11.31 8.97 -8.09
C VAL A 85 12.79 8.98 -8.45
N LYS A 86 13.65 9.07 -7.42
CA LYS A 86 15.12 9.06 -7.59
C LYS A 86 15.56 7.75 -8.26
N ARG A 87 16.42 7.86 -9.28
CA ARG A 87 16.90 6.72 -10.07
C ARG A 87 18.37 6.47 -9.78
N PHE A 88 18.71 5.19 -9.68
CA PHE A 88 20.05 4.72 -9.43
C PHE A 88 20.35 3.56 -10.39
N LYS A 89 21.61 3.47 -10.80
CA LYS A 89 22.09 2.33 -11.59
C LYS A 89 22.77 1.27 -10.73
N ASP A 90 23.26 1.70 -9.57
CA ASP A 90 23.98 0.88 -8.60
C ASP A 90 23.23 0.89 -7.27
N PHE A 91 22.88 -0.30 -6.78
CA PHE A 91 22.14 -0.43 -5.54
C PHE A 91 22.96 0.01 -4.32
N ARG A 92 24.29 -0.06 -4.38
CA ARG A 92 25.18 0.37 -3.29
C ARG A 92 25.10 1.88 -3.12
N VAL A 93 25.21 2.60 -4.23
CA VAL A 93 25.05 4.07 -4.26
C VAL A 93 23.64 4.48 -3.86
N MET A 94 22.62 3.72 -4.26
CA MET A 94 21.24 3.94 -3.79
C MET A 94 21.17 3.79 -2.27
N PHE A 95 21.70 2.69 -1.73
CA PHE A 95 21.65 2.41 -0.30
C PHE A 95 22.41 3.46 0.51
N ASP A 96 23.60 3.87 0.08
CA ASP A 96 24.37 4.93 0.73
C ASP A 96 23.65 6.29 0.77
N LYS A 97 22.75 6.55 -0.19
CA LYS A 97 22.01 7.83 -0.32
C LYS A 97 20.61 7.80 0.29
N MET A 98 20.03 6.62 0.47
CA MET A 98 18.63 6.43 0.83
C MET A 98 18.42 5.63 2.13
N GLY A 99 19.45 4.94 2.61
CA GLY A 99 19.46 4.15 3.85
C GLY A 99 19.79 4.95 5.10
#